data_AF-A0AAD4W7S2-F1
#
_entry.id   AF-A0AAD4W7S2-F1
#
_cell.length_a   1.000
_cell.length_b   1.000
_cell.length_c   1.000
_cell.angle_alpha   90.00
_cell.angle_beta   90.00
_cell.angle_gamma   90.00
#
_symmetry.space_group_name_H-M   'P 1'
#
loop_
_entity.id
_entity.type
_entity.pdbx_description
1 polymer ?
#
loop_
_entity_poly.entity_id
_entity_poly.type
_entity_poly.pdbx_seq_one_letter_code
_entity_poly.pdbx_strand_id
1 'polypeptide(L)'
;MNKMVINHLDKPFVTNDVATIVNELEVQHPAANLLVLAGRAQQEEIGDGANLTIAFAGELLQNAEELIRIGLHPSEIISRYNKAIKKTIEILDELVSQVLRI
;
A
#
# COMPACT_ATOMS: atom_id res chain seq x y z
N MET A 1 9.68 12.31 -7.72
CA MET A 1 9.31 13.73 -7.88
C MET A 1 8.93 14.29 -6.52
N ASN A 2 9.36 15.49 -6.18
CA ASN A 2 8.93 16.16 -4.95
C ASN A 2 7.47 16.60 -5.08
N LYS A 3 6.73 16.54 -3.98
CA LYS A 3 5.33 16.96 -3.86
C LYS A 3 5.26 18.11 -2.87
N MET A 4 4.45 19.11 -3.19
CA MET A 4 4.07 20.15 -2.25
C MET A 4 2.84 19.64 -1.48
N VAL A 5 2.93 19.63 -0.16
CA VAL A 5 1.87 19.21 0.75
C VAL A 5 1.49 20.39 1.62
N ILE A 6 0.19 20.59 1.81
CA ILE A 6 -0.36 21.56 2.76
C ILE A 6 -0.95 20.72 3.90
N ASN A 7 -0.45 20.91 5.12
CA ASN A 7 -0.94 20.16 6.27
C ASN A 7 -2.17 20.82 6.91
N HIS A 8 -2.69 20.19 7.96
CA HIS A 8 -3.85 20.67 8.74
C HIS A 8 -3.68 22.04 9.42
N LEU A 9 -2.47 22.64 9.38
CA LEU A 9 -2.18 23.99 9.86
C LEU A 9 -2.03 25.00 8.71
N ASP A 10 -2.46 24.65 7.50
CA ASP A 10 -2.29 25.41 6.27
C ASP A 10 -0.82 25.76 5.94
N LYS A 11 0.13 25.01 6.49
CA LYS A 11 1.56 25.22 6.24
C LYS A 11 2.02 24.40 5.04
N PRO A 12 2.55 25.03 3.97
CA PRO A 12 3.11 24.29 2.86
C PRO A 12 4.50 23.76 3.19
N PHE A 13 4.79 22.54 2.76
CA PHE A 13 6.14 21.97 2.76
C PHE A 13 6.33 21.05 1.54
N VAL A 14 7.57 20.70 1.25
CA VAL A 14 7.93 19.89 0.09
C VAL A 14 8.61 18.62 0.54
N THR A 15 8.08 17.47 0.09
CA THR A 15 8.66 16.15 0.39
C THR A 15 8.42 15.18 -0.77
N ASN A 16 9.26 14.18 -0.91
CA ASN A 16 9.03 13.02 -1.77
C ASN A 16 8.73 11.74 -0.98
N ASP A 17 8.79 11.79 0.36
CA ASP A 17 8.53 10.64 1.21
C ASP A 17 7.03 10.44 1.41
N VAL A 18 6.53 9.28 0.96
CA VAL A 18 5.11 8.94 1.03
C VAL A 18 4.64 8.82 2.48
N ALA A 19 5.47 8.30 3.39
CA ALA A 19 5.09 8.19 4.79
C ALA A 19 4.80 9.57 5.42
N THR A 20 5.69 10.54 5.16
CA THR A 20 5.46 11.95 5.56
C THR A 20 4.20 12.52 4.90
N ILE A 21 4.00 12.29 3.59
CA ILE A 21 2.82 12.80 2.87
C ILE A 21 1.52 12.30 3.51
N VAL A 22 1.39 10.99 3.75
CA VAL A 22 0.14 10.41 4.27
C VAL A 22 -0.10 10.73 5.76
N ASN A 23 0.94 11.11 6.49
CA ASN A 23 0.81 11.57 7.88
C ASN A 23 0.26 12.99 7.97
N GLU A 24 0.65 13.86 7.03
CA GLU A 24 0.29 15.27 7.05
C GLU A 24 -1.00 15.58 6.27
N LEU A 25 -1.40 14.71 5.33
CA LEU A 25 -2.65 14.85 4.58
C LEU A 25 -3.88 14.55 5.43
N GLU A 26 -4.88 15.41 5.33
CA GLU A 26 -6.19 15.19 5.93
C GLU A 26 -7.09 14.37 4.98
N VAL A 27 -7.13 13.05 5.17
CA VAL A 27 -7.91 12.15 4.31
C VAL A 27 -9.34 11.99 4.83
N GLN A 28 -10.30 12.50 4.05
CA GLN A 28 -11.73 12.49 4.43
C GLN A 28 -12.45 11.18 4.05
N HIS A 29 -12.05 10.53 2.95
CA HIS A 29 -12.76 9.36 2.46
C HIS A 29 -12.39 8.11 3.29
N PRO A 30 -13.36 7.38 3.89
CA PRO A 30 -13.08 6.28 4.81
C PRO A 30 -12.30 5.14 4.14
N ALA A 31 -12.59 4.80 2.89
CA ALA A 31 -11.84 3.77 2.16
C ALA A 31 -10.39 4.19 1.87
N ALA A 32 -10.14 5.49 1.65
CA ALA A 32 -8.79 5.98 1.44
C ALA A 32 -8.02 6.02 2.77
N ASN A 33 -8.73 6.31 3.87
CA ASN A 33 -8.15 6.27 5.21
C ASN A 33 -7.64 4.86 5.57
N LEU A 34 -8.31 3.79 5.12
CA LEU A 34 -7.81 2.42 5.30
C LEU A 34 -6.43 2.21 4.65
N LEU A 35 -6.20 2.77 3.45
CA LEU A 35 -4.90 2.69 2.76
C LEU A 35 -3.83 3.53 3.48
N VAL A 36 -4.21 4.71 4.00
CA VAL A 36 -3.31 5.52 4.83
C VAL A 36 -2.89 4.78 6.07
N LEU A 37 -3.83 4.15 6.78
CA LEU A 37 -3.55 3.36 7.99
C LEU A 37 -2.62 2.17 7.66
N ALA A 38 -2.82 1.50 6.53
CA ALA A 38 -1.92 0.42 6.09
C ALA A 38 -0.50 0.93 5.80
N GLY A 39 -0.35 2.07 5.13
CA GLY A 39 0.94 2.70 4.88
C GLY A 39 1.65 3.15 6.17
N ARG A 40 0.90 3.70 7.13
CA ARG A 40 1.40 4.09 8.45
C ARG A 40 1.89 2.88 9.24
N ALA A 41 1.08 1.82 9.33
CA ALA A 41 1.47 0.59 10.01
C ALA A 41 2.75 -0.02 9.41
N GLN A 42 2.88 -0.02 8.08
CA GLN A 42 4.09 -0.47 7.41
C GLN A 42 5.32 0.37 7.81
N GLN A 43 5.18 1.69 7.85
CA GLN A 43 6.26 2.58 8.25
C GLN A 43 6.64 2.40 9.73
N GLU A 44 5.66 2.22 10.61
CA GLU A 44 5.88 2.09 12.06
C GLU A 44 6.56 0.75 12.42
N GLU A 45 6.12 -0.35 11.81
CA GLU A 45 6.61 -1.69 12.14
C GLU A 45 7.90 -2.06 11.40
N ILE A 46 8.02 -1.66 10.13
CA ILE A 46 9.12 -2.09 9.24
C ILE A 46 10.12 -0.95 8.98
N GLY A 47 9.68 0.31 9.06
CA GLY A 47 10.52 1.48 8.79
C GLY A 47 10.68 1.84 7.31
N ASP A 48 10.11 1.05 6.38
CA ASP A 48 10.16 1.30 4.94
C ASP A 48 9.00 0.57 4.23
N GLY A 49 8.77 0.91 2.96
CA GLY A 49 7.83 0.25 2.07
C GLY A 49 6.44 0.88 2.03
N ALA A 50 6.20 1.99 2.75
CA ALA A 50 4.91 2.67 2.77
C ALA A 50 4.41 3.05 1.35
N ASN A 51 5.32 3.50 0.48
CA ASN A 51 5.01 3.79 -0.91
C ASN A 51 4.55 2.55 -1.68
N LEU A 52 5.29 1.44 -1.54
CA LEU A 52 4.93 0.17 -2.18
C LEU A 52 3.57 -0.32 -1.68
N THR A 53 3.34 -0.31 -0.36
CA THR A 53 2.07 -0.75 0.24
C THR A 53 0.87 -0.01 -0.37
N ILE A 54 0.94 1.32 -0.46
CA ILE A 54 -0.16 2.14 -0.99
C ILE A 54 -0.33 1.93 -2.49
N ALA A 55 0.76 1.99 -3.27
CA ALA A 55 0.71 1.83 -4.72
C ALA A 55 0.23 0.43 -5.11
N PHE A 56 0.72 -0.61 -4.44
CA PHE A 56 0.35 -1.99 -4.69
C PHE A 56 -1.12 -2.26 -4.34
N ALA A 57 -1.61 -1.71 -3.24
CA ALA A 57 -3.04 -1.80 -2.91
C ALA A 57 -3.92 -1.11 -3.96
N GLY A 58 -3.50 0.05 -4.47
CA GLY A 58 -4.20 0.74 -5.56
C GLY A 58 -4.29 -0.11 -6.83
N GLU A 59 -3.18 -0.73 -7.22
CA GLU A 59 -3.12 -1.63 -8.38
C GLU A 59 -4.02 -2.86 -8.20
N LEU A 60 -4.03 -3.46 -7.00
CA LEU A 60 -4.94 -4.58 -6.69
C LEU A 60 -6.41 -4.16 -6.77
N LEU A 61 -6.76 -2.96 -6.32
CA LEU A 61 -8.13 -2.44 -6.41
C LEU A 61 -8.55 -2.20 -7.86
N GLN A 62 -7.65 -1.65 -8.69
CA GLN A 62 -7.90 -1.43 -10.12
C GLN A 62 -8.12 -2.76 -10.86
N ASN A 63 -7.29 -3.76 -10.60
CA ASN A 63 -7.47 -5.11 -11.17
C ASN A 63 -8.77 -5.77 -10.67
N ALA A 64 -9.10 -5.61 -9.38
CA ALA A 64 -10.36 -6.13 -8.84
C ALA A 64 -11.58 -5.47 -9.50
N GLU A 65 -11.52 -4.16 -9.77
CA GLU A 65 -12.57 -3.44 -10.48
C GLU A 65 -12.81 -4.00 -11.89
N GLU A 66 -11.75 -4.34 -12.63
CA GLU A 66 -11.85 -4.99 -13.94
C GLU A 66 -12.52 -6.36 -13.85
N LEU A 67 -12.15 -7.17 -12.85
CA LEU A 67 -12.76 -8.47 -12.63
C LEU A 67 -14.26 -8.36 -12.27
N ILE A 68 -14.63 -7.36 -11.47
CA ILE A 68 -16.04 -7.09 -11.15
C ILE A 68 -16.81 -6.68 -12.42
N ARG A 69 -16.22 -5.84 -13.28
CA ARG A 69 -16.85 -5.42 -14.55
C ARG A 69 -17.18 -6.58 -15.49
N ILE A 70 -16.36 -7.63 -15.50
CA ILE A 70 -16.61 -8.83 -16.31
C ILE A 70 -17.53 -9.85 -15.61
N GLY A 71 -18.03 -9.54 -14.41
CA GLY A 71 -19.07 -10.31 -13.72
C GLY A 71 -18.58 -11.23 -12.60
N LEU A 72 -17.32 -11.14 -12.16
CA LEU A 72 -16.87 -11.93 -11.01
C LEU A 72 -17.44 -11.38 -9.70
N HIS A 73 -17.88 -12.27 -8.82
CA HIS A 73 -18.35 -11.87 -7.50
C HIS A 73 -17.16 -11.45 -6.61
N PRO A 74 -17.24 -10.36 -5.82
CA PRO A 74 -16.13 -9.90 -4.97
C PRO A 74 -15.56 -10.97 -4.03
N SER A 75 -16.41 -11.85 -3.48
CA SER A 75 -15.96 -12.97 -2.63
C SER A 75 -15.01 -13.94 -3.36
N GLU A 76 -15.20 -14.16 -4.65
CA GLU A 76 -14.31 -14.99 -5.45
C GLU A 76 -12.95 -14.31 -5.61
N ILE A 77 -12.94 -13.01 -5.93
CA ILE A 77 -11.71 -12.22 -6.09
C ILE A 77 -10.90 -12.26 -4.78
N ILE A 78 -11.55 -12.02 -3.64
CA ILE A 78 -10.92 -12.10 -2.31
C ILE A 78 -10.34 -13.50 -2.06
N SER A 79 -11.08 -14.56 -2.37
CA SER A 79 -10.58 -15.94 -2.23
C SER A 79 -9.34 -16.19 -3.09
N ARG A 80 -9.32 -15.69 -4.33
CA ARG A 80 -8.16 -15.84 -5.23
C ARG A 80 -6.97 -15.00 -4.80
N TYR A 81 -7.16 -13.78 -4.34
CA TYR A 81 -6.07 -12.95 -3.79
C TYR A 81 -5.44 -13.59 -2.55
N ASN A 82 -6.26 -14.15 -1.65
CA ASN A 82 -5.74 -14.92 -0.51
C ASN A 82 -4.92 -16.15 -0.94
N LYS A 83 -5.35 -16.85 -1.99
CA LYS A 83 -4.58 -17.97 -2.55
C LYS A 83 -3.28 -17.49 -3.20
N ALA A 84 -3.31 -16.37 -3.92
CA ALA A 84 -2.14 -15.79 -4.54
C ALA A 84 -1.09 -15.38 -3.50
N ILE A 85 -1.48 -14.67 -2.43
CA ILE A 85 -0.60 -14.29 -1.33
C ILE A 85 0.14 -15.49 -0.73
N LYS A 86 -0.57 -16.60 -0.47
CA LYS A 86 0.06 -17.83 0.05
C LYS A 86 1.17 -18.31 -0.88
N LYS A 87 0.90 -18.34 -2.19
CA LYS A 87 1.90 -18.78 -3.16
C LYS A 87 3.05 -17.78 -3.31
N THR A 88 2.77 -16.49 -3.24
CA THR A 88 3.80 -15.44 -3.28
C THR A 88 4.77 -15.58 -2.11
N ILE A 89 4.28 -15.85 -0.89
CA ILE A 89 5.13 -16.06 0.29
C ILE A 89 6.04 -17.28 0.10
N GLU A 90 5.49 -18.41 -0.37
CA GLU A 90 6.31 -19.60 -0.68
C GLU A 90 7.44 -19.27 -1.67
N ILE A 91 7.15 -18.51 -2.72
CA ILE A 91 8.16 -18.11 -3.72
C ILE A 91 9.18 -17.14 -3.13
N LEU A 92 8.74 -16.18 -2.31
CA LEU A 92 9.64 -15.23 -1.68
C LEU A 92 10.67 -15.93 -0.80
N ASP A 93 10.26 -16.94 -0.02
CA ASP A 93 11.15 -17.73 0.83
C ASP A 93 12.25 -18.45 0.02
N GLU A 94 11.94 -18.91 -1.20
CA GLU A 94 12.93 -19.51 -2.12
C GLU A 94 13.92 -18.47 -2.70
N LEU A 95 13.51 -17.21 -2.79
CA LEU A 95 14.30 -16.12 -3.36
C LEU A 95 15.17 -15.38 -2.32
N VAL A 96 14.91 -15.56 -1.02
CA VAL A 96 15.69 -14.90 0.03
C VAL A 96 17.10 -15.48 0.09
N SER A 97 18.09 -14.74 -0.42
CA SER A 97 19.49 -15.01 -0.13
C SER A 97 19.85 -14.45 1.24
N GLN A 98 20.29 -15.29 2.18
CA GLN A 98 20.86 -14.81 3.43
C GLN A 98 22.13 -14.02 3.13
N VAL A 99 22.08 -12.70 3.29
CA VAL A 99 23.28 -11.88 3.30
C VAL A 99 23.94 -12.08 4.65
N LEU A 100 25.07 -12.80 4.66
CA LEU A 100 25.96 -12.88 5.82
C LEU A 100 26.27 -11.45 6.28
N ARG A 101 25.78 -11.07 7.46
CA ARG A 101 26.24 -9.87 8.14
C ARG A 101 27.70 -10.13 8.55
N ILE A 102 28.63 -9.46 7.85
CA ILE A 102 30.05 -9.38 8.22
C ILE A 102 30.20 -8.40 9.39
#